data_AF-A0A139BVK2-F1
#
_entry.id   AF-A0A139BVK2-F1
#
_cell.length_a   1.000
_cell.length_b   1.000
_cell.length_c   1.000
_cell.angle_alpha   90.00
_cell.angle_beta   90.00
_cell.angle_gamma   90.00
#
_symmetry.space_group_name_H-M   'P 1'
#
loop_
_entity.id
_entity.type
_entity.pdbx_description
1 polymer ?
#
loop_
_entity_poly.entity_id
_entity_poly.type
_entity_poly.pdbx_seq_one_letter_code
_entity_poly.pdbx_strand_id
1 'polypeptide(L)'
;MCLQGQRKKHRGVPGLLALVASILLIPFFHANAEGIPAAKTGMPKAFKEYHVHYDVNADGTYTETGEIEMSVLNQQGVVRSKNIPVGMRNSAMGKKRDVEILTAYTLKKNGEHIQAVLSGSADAAGAGASDPAQMPAYIRTQLKFITFQQVEVGDTLVYSYKVIQKEPMAPPHNVVLNELFPRYMAYDDAVVSLTAPAFLHLRIKTVGVPKADDSSTTDTQKLVWKYQNKQPEPIAAGTDPRLQPPSSSTPRIHISSFKDDDEEMEAFREHAPGMAFFPVSQKHKGCNVSEGLPDDGPDALQAYSEVVKDYFWHDDALLDGIANAWMNPECVWDDGRPMMTALDTGYEAAYDGQPDWSASLSRVDDLKKKYPGKAFVALADADYWVSYAWNARGGGFASSVTPDGWRLFKERMETAEKVLNDAKPYASQMPSWYNKMIIIQSALDRPAEERDKMFLDGARKYKTYYPTYFTMLRFLSPKWGGSWGTVDNLVKWSVDNTKETDGNSMYARLYWYASGDFPAGRLFKETHATWPKMKQGFEDLMARHPKSKWNLNNFARFACLANDQSTFLKLRNQMGKDVIEAAWPPNTSLDLCETKFGYSQ
;
A
#
# COMPACT_ATOMS: atom_id res chain seq x y z
N MET A 1 -44.75 26.50 -19.93
CA MET A 1 -45.27 26.35 -21.31
C MET A 1 -45.18 24.87 -21.70
N CYS A 2 -46.19 24.40 -22.43
CA CYS A 2 -46.25 23.13 -23.16
C CYS A 2 -45.02 22.90 -24.10
N LEU A 3 -44.71 21.71 -24.62
CA LEU A 3 -45.51 20.48 -24.84
C LEU A 3 -44.59 19.24 -24.99
N GLN A 4 -45.11 18.04 -24.70
CA GLN A 4 -44.50 16.76 -25.11
C GLN A 4 -44.85 16.39 -26.57
N GLY A 5 -44.08 15.49 -27.20
CA GLY A 5 -44.45 14.87 -28.48
C GLY A 5 -43.99 13.41 -28.59
N GLN A 6 -44.93 12.47 -28.54
CA GLN A 6 -44.66 11.03 -28.76
C GLN A 6 -44.59 10.67 -30.25
N ARG A 7 -43.89 9.58 -30.60
CA ARG A 7 -44.24 8.72 -31.75
C ARG A 7 -44.08 7.23 -31.42
N LYS A 8 -45.00 6.41 -31.95
CA LYS A 8 -45.00 4.92 -31.94
C LYS A 8 -45.03 4.41 -33.38
N LYS A 9 -44.43 3.22 -33.60
CA LYS A 9 -44.69 2.15 -34.61
C LYS A 9 -45.22 2.55 -36.02
N HIS A 10 -44.71 2.00 -37.13
CA HIS A 10 -44.97 0.61 -37.55
C HIS A 10 -44.07 0.08 -38.70
N ARG A 11 -44.31 -1.18 -39.11
CA ARG A 11 -43.57 -2.06 -40.04
C ARG A 11 -43.73 -1.73 -41.55
N GLY A 12 -42.80 -2.19 -42.41
CA GLY A 12 -43.00 -2.35 -43.87
C GLY A 12 -41.81 -2.98 -44.63
N VAL A 13 -42.03 -4.10 -45.35
CA VAL A 13 -41.10 -5.05 -46.04
C VAL A 13 -41.97 -5.93 -47.01
N PRO A 14 -41.55 -6.58 -48.14
CA PRO A 14 -40.22 -6.79 -48.79
C PRO A 14 -40.15 -6.46 -50.33
N GLY A 15 -39.04 -6.84 -51.00
CA GLY A 15 -38.91 -7.07 -52.47
C GLY A 15 -37.46 -6.92 -52.95
N LEU A 16 -36.59 -7.92 -53.22
CA LEU A 16 -36.62 -9.26 -53.86
C LEU A 16 -36.13 -9.24 -55.34
N LEU A 17 -34.95 -9.85 -55.59
CA LEU A 17 -34.39 -10.48 -56.81
C LEU A 17 -32.83 -10.34 -56.75
N ALA A 18 -32.01 -11.34 -56.41
CA ALA A 18 -31.71 -12.63 -57.07
C ALA A 18 -30.65 -12.54 -58.19
N LEU A 19 -29.46 -13.12 -57.97
CA LEU A 19 -29.04 -14.36 -58.64
C LEU A 19 -27.80 -15.00 -57.98
N VAL A 20 -27.55 -16.27 -58.30
CA VAL A 20 -26.48 -17.12 -57.73
C VAL A 20 -25.34 -17.27 -58.74
N ALA A 21 -24.09 -17.30 -58.26
CA ALA A 21 -22.93 -17.80 -59.00
C ALA A 21 -22.07 -18.68 -58.08
N SER A 22 -22.03 -19.99 -58.36
CA SER A 22 -21.25 -20.97 -57.59
C SER A 22 -19.81 -21.04 -58.09
N ILE A 23 -18.82 -20.92 -57.19
CA ILE A 23 -17.42 -21.23 -57.47
C ILE A 23 -16.88 -22.20 -56.41
N LEU A 24 -16.04 -23.14 -56.86
CA LEU A 24 -15.64 -24.37 -56.17
C LEU A 24 -15.07 -24.17 -54.75
N LEU A 25 -15.50 -25.07 -53.86
CA LEU A 25 -14.84 -25.34 -52.57
C LEU A 25 -13.50 -26.05 -52.79
N ILE A 26 -12.40 -25.35 -52.52
CA ILE A 26 -11.12 -25.97 -52.16
C ILE A 26 -11.11 -26.08 -50.63
N PRO A 27 -10.94 -27.27 -50.02
CA PRO A 27 -10.83 -27.40 -48.58
C PRO A 27 -9.44 -26.91 -48.14
N PHE A 28 -9.31 -25.60 -47.93
CA PHE A 28 -8.26 -25.08 -47.07
C PHE A 28 -8.51 -25.61 -45.66
N PHE A 29 -7.69 -26.60 -45.26
CA PHE A 29 -7.45 -26.90 -43.85
C PHE A 29 -6.93 -25.62 -43.18
N HIS A 30 -7.87 -24.81 -42.68
CA HIS A 30 -7.54 -23.82 -41.69
C HIS A 30 -7.14 -24.60 -40.45
N ALA A 31 -5.84 -24.58 -40.13
CA ALA A 31 -5.43 -24.82 -38.76
C ALA A 31 -6.22 -23.82 -37.91
N ASN A 32 -7.14 -24.33 -37.08
CA ASN A 32 -7.89 -23.48 -36.17
C ASN A 32 -6.87 -22.80 -35.26
N ALA A 33 -6.68 -21.49 -35.45
CA ALA A 33 -6.00 -20.69 -34.45
C ALA A 33 -6.86 -20.77 -33.19
N GLU A 34 -6.37 -21.45 -32.15
CA GLU A 34 -7.07 -21.56 -30.88
C GLU A 34 -7.28 -20.14 -30.33
N GLY A 35 -8.53 -19.68 -30.38
CA GLY A 35 -8.91 -18.42 -29.76
C GLY A 35 -8.65 -18.50 -28.26
N ILE A 36 -8.26 -17.36 -27.66
CA ILE A 36 -8.04 -17.27 -26.21
C ILE A 36 -9.30 -17.83 -25.50
N PRO A 37 -9.18 -18.88 -24.65
CA PRO A 37 -10.32 -19.46 -23.97
C PRO A 37 -11.10 -18.40 -23.20
N ALA A 38 -12.44 -18.46 -23.23
CA ALA A 38 -13.30 -17.42 -22.65
C ALA A 38 -12.95 -17.09 -21.19
N ALA A 39 -12.52 -18.08 -20.41
CA ALA A 39 -12.07 -17.94 -19.01
C ALA A 39 -10.78 -17.11 -18.81
N LYS A 40 -9.98 -16.88 -19.87
CA LYS A 40 -8.75 -16.07 -19.84
C LYS A 40 -8.96 -14.66 -20.43
N THR A 41 -10.19 -14.32 -20.81
CA THR A 41 -10.51 -13.03 -21.46
C THR A 41 -10.26 -11.87 -20.49
N GLY A 42 -9.50 -10.87 -20.94
CA GLY A 42 -9.18 -9.67 -20.15
C GLY A 42 -7.91 -9.75 -19.31
N MET A 43 -7.33 -10.93 -19.12
CA MET A 43 -6.06 -11.08 -18.38
C MET A 43 -4.88 -10.60 -19.22
N PRO A 44 -3.81 -10.05 -18.59
CA PRO A 44 -2.62 -9.62 -19.32
C PRO A 44 -1.80 -10.81 -19.84
N LYS A 45 -1.73 -11.91 -19.10
CA LYS A 45 -0.91 -13.09 -19.40
C LYS A 45 -1.42 -14.35 -18.71
N ALA A 46 -0.99 -15.51 -19.20
CA ALA A 46 -1.24 -16.83 -18.61
C ALA A 46 0.03 -17.67 -18.63
N PHE A 47 0.26 -18.50 -17.62
CA PHE A 47 1.28 -19.54 -17.65
C PHE A 47 0.72 -20.78 -18.33
N LYS A 48 1.35 -21.19 -19.43
CA LYS A 48 1.15 -22.52 -20.02
C LYS A 48 1.86 -23.55 -19.15
N GLU A 49 3.13 -23.26 -18.88
CA GLU A 49 4.03 -24.07 -18.07
C GLU A 49 4.65 -23.20 -16.97
N TYR A 50 4.59 -23.68 -15.74
CA TYR A 50 5.27 -23.12 -14.57
C TYR A 50 5.90 -24.28 -13.81
N HIS A 51 7.07 -24.74 -14.26
CA HIS A 51 7.78 -25.87 -13.65
C HIS A 51 8.93 -25.34 -12.79
N VAL A 52 9.00 -25.82 -11.55
CA VAL A 52 10.00 -25.39 -10.56
C VAL A 52 10.49 -26.61 -9.79
N HIS A 53 11.81 -26.76 -9.68
CA HIS A 53 12.46 -27.77 -8.87
C HIS A 53 13.38 -27.14 -7.82
N TYR A 54 13.30 -27.64 -6.59
CA TYR A 54 14.21 -27.33 -5.50
C TYR A 54 15.03 -28.57 -5.14
N ASP A 55 16.35 -28.50 -5.33
CA ASP A 55 17.30 -29.48 -4.81
C ASP A 55 17.93 -28.90 -3.55
N VAL A 56 17.54 -29.42 -2.38
CA VAL A 56 17.85 -28.87 -1.05
C VAL A 56 18.94 -29.71 -0.39
N ASN A 57 20.02 -29.06 0.03
CA ASN A 57 21.13 -29.69 0.73
C ASN A 57 20.87 -29.82 2.24
N ALA A 58 21.65 -30.69 2.88
CA ALA A 58 21.62 -30.92 4.32
C ALA A 58 21.97 -29.70 5.19
N ASP A 59 22.57 -28.66 4.60
CA ASP A 59 22.97 -27.41 5.27
C ASP A 59 21.99 -26.25 5.04
N GLY A 60 20.83 -26.52 4.41
CA GLY A 60 19.81 -25.51 4.11
C GLY A 60 20.12 -24.66 2.86
N THR A 61 21.27 -24.86 2.21
CA THR A 61 21.51 -24.33 0.87
C THR A 61 20.65 -25.09 -0.15
N TYR A 62 20.35 -24.48 -1.29
CA TYR A 62 19.54 -25.12 -2.32
C TYR A 62 19.85 -24.61 -3.73
N THR A 63 19.49 -25.42 -4.73
CA THR A 63 19.38 -25.01 -6.12
C THR A 63 17.92 -24.94 -6.52
N GLU A 64 17.46 -23.77 -6.94
CA GLU A 64 16.17 -23.56 -7.60
C GLU A 64 16.40 -23.64 -9.13
N THR A 65 15.70 -24.52 -9.82
CA THR A 65 15.66 -24.57 -11.29
C THR A 65 14.23 -24.32 -11.74
N GLY A 66 14.03 -23.52 -12.79
CA GLY A 66 12.69 -23.29 -13.32
C GLY A 66 12.64 -23.26 -14.84
N GLU A 67 11.52 -23.76 -15.38
CA GLU A 67 11.17 -23.82 -16.80
C GLU A 67 9.77 -23.19 -16.94
N ILE A 68 9.67 -22.11 -17.70
CA ILE A 68 8.51 -21.22 -17.70
C ILE A 68 8.08 -20.88 -19.13
N GLU A 69 6.83 -21.20 -19.47
CA GLU A 69 6.16 -20.73 -20.67
C GLU A 69 4.98 -19.80 -20.34
N MET A 70 5.03 -18.57 -20.86
CA MET A 70 4.08 -17.52 -20.50
C MET A 70 3.47 -16.86 -21.74
N SER A 71 2.18 -17.10 -21.98
CA SER A 71 1.44 -16.50 -23.10
C SER A 71 1.03 -15.06 -22.79
N VAL A 72 1.29 -14.15 -23.73
CA VAL A 72 0.90 -12.74 -23.68
C VAL A 72 -0.51 -12.59 -24.25
N LEU A 73 -1.48 -12.16 -23.45
CA LEU A 73 -2.90 -12.22 -23.84
C LEU A 73 -3.49 -10.87 -24.28
N ASN A 74 -2.90 -9.75 -23.87
CA ASN A 74 -3.31 -8.40 -24.29
C ASN A 74 -2.15 -7.40 -24.25
N GLN A 75 -2.41 -6.14 -24.65
CA GLN A 75 -1.39 -5.09 -24.70
C GLN A 75 -0.79 -4.73 -23.32
N GLN A 76 -1.55 -4.86 -22.23
CA GLN A 76 -1.01 -4.72 -20.88
C GLN A 76 -0.05 -5.88 -20.54
N GLY A 77 -0.31 -7.08 -21.07
CA GLY A 77 0.60 -8.22 -21.06
C GLY A 77 1.95 -7.92 -21.71
N VAL A 78 1.95 -7.32 -22.91
CA VAL A 78 3.16 -6.89 -23.62
C VAL A 78 3.99 -5.96 -22.74
N VAL A 79 3.37 -4.91 -22.17
CA VAL A 79 4.05 -3.95 -21.29
C VAL A 79 4.58 -4.62 -20.02
N ARG A 80 3.76 -5.44 -19.34
CA ARG A 80 4.12 -6.08 -18.06
C ARG A 80 5.10 -7.24 -18.18
N SER A 81 5.34 -7.77 -19.37
CA SER A 81 6.18 -8.95 -19.60
C SER A 81 7.47 -8.65 -20.38
N LYS A 82 7.66 -7.39 -20.80
CA LYS A 82 8.86 -6.94 -21.51
C LYS A 82 10.15 -7.14 -20.70
N ASN A 83 10.10 -6.91 -19.38
CA ASN A 83 11.22 -7.11 -18.46
C ASN A 83 10.81 -8.07 -17.34
N ILE A 84 11.56 -9.16 -17.15
CA ILE A 84 11.33 -10.14 -16.08
C ILE A 84 12.58 -10.20 -15.17
N PRO A 85 12.46 -9.87 -13.87
CA PRO A 85 13.50 -10.16 -12.89
C PRO A 85 13.49 -11.65 -12.51
N VAL A 86 14.67 -12.25 -12.44
CA VAL A 86 14.89 -13.63 -11.99
C VAL A 86 15.81 -13.62 -10.77
N GLY A 87 15.56 -14.53 -9.82
CA GLY A 87 16.24 -14.55 -8.51
C GLY A 87 15.57 -13.71 -7.43
N MET A 88 14.31 -13.29 -7.61
CA MET A 88 13.54 -12.61 -6.56
C MET A 88 12.83 -13.59 -5.62
N ARG A 89 12.48 -14.79 -6.11
CA ARG A 89 11.82 -15.83 -5.32
C ARG A 89 12.76 -16.36 -4.23
N ASN A 90 12.19 -16.62 -3.05
CA ASN A 90 12.87 -17.16 -1.87
C ASN A 90 14.19 -16.44 -1.50
N SER A 91 14.27 -15.14 -1.82
CA SER A 91 15.49 -14.35 -1.67
C SER A 91 15.74 -13.99 -0.22
N ALA A 92 16.66 -14.72 0.42
CA ALA A 92 17.18 -14.35 1.72
C ALA A 92 18.01 -13.05 1.58
N MET A 93 17.42 -11.92 2.00
CA MET A 93 18.03 -10.60 1.85
C MET A 93 19.45 -10.55 2.44
N GLY A 94 20.40 -10.06 1.63
CA GLY A 94 21.81 -9.96 2.00
C GLY A 94 22.63 -11.25 1.89
N LYS A 95 22.01 -12.41 1.64
CA LYS A 95 22.74 -13.69 1.43
C LYS A 95 23.23 -13.83 0.00
N LYS A 96 24.37 -14.50 -0.20
CA LYS A 96 24.92 -14.71 -1.55
C LYS A 96 24.13 -15.76 -2.33
N ARG A 97 23.72 -15.39 -3.55
CA ARG A 97 23.14 -16.30 -4.54
C ARG A 97 23.72 -16.01 -5.93
N ASP A 98 23.86 -17.06 -6.74
CA ASP A 98 24.18 -16.93 -8.17
C ASP A 98 22.90 -17.14 -8.97
N VAL A 99 22.61 -16.25 -9.92
CA VAL A 99 21.47 -16.36 -10.83
C VAL A 99 21.98 -16.52 -12.26
N GLU A 100 21.58 -17.60 -12.90
CA GLU A 100 21.93 -17.98 -14.27
C GLU A 100 20.65 -18.13 -15.10
N ILE A 101 20.62 -17.51 -16.29
CA ILE A 101 19.55 -17.70 -17.27
C ILE A 101 20.07 -18.66 -18.32
N LEU A 102 19.44 -19.84 -18.42
CA LEU A 102 19.86 -20.93 -19.29
C LEU A 102 19.31 -20.74 -20.70
N THR A 103 18.02 -20.37 -20.80
CA THR A 103 17.35 -20.03 -22.06
C THR A 103 16.40 -18.85 -21.85
N ALA A 104 16.22 -18.01 -22.88
CA ALA A 104 15.22 -16.93 -22.86
C ALA A 104 14.93 -16.41 -24.28
N TYR A 105 13.69 -16.57 -24.76
CA TYR A 105 13.27 -16.09 -26.08
C TYR A 105 11.75 -15.82 -26.16
N THR A 106 11.36 -14.94 -27.08
CA THR A 106 9.98 -14.78 -27.52
C THR A 106 9.70 -15.79 -28.63
N LEU A 107 8.75 -16.70 -28.41
CA LEU A 107 8.16 -17.55 -29.44
C LEU A 107 6.98 -16.83 -30.10
N LYS A 108 7.14 -16.51 -31.38
CA LYS A 108 6.12 -15.89 -32.23
C LYS A 108 5.08 -16.90 -32.70
N LYS A 109 3.89 -16.39 -33.06
CA LYS A 109 2.79 -17.21 -33.64
C LYS A 109 3.13 -17.97 -34.93
N ASN A 110 4.10 -17.48 -35.70
CA ASN A 110 4.61 -18.12 -36.92
C ASN A 110 5.66 -19.21 -36.62
N GLY A 111 6.03 -19.45 -35.36
CA GLY A 111 7.10 -20.36 -34.94
C GLY A 111 8.50 -19.73 -34.90
N GLU A 112 8.64 -18.42 -35.14
CA GLU A 112 9.91 -17.72 -35.08
C GLU A 112 10.37 -17.49 -33.62
N HIS A 113 11.66 -17.66 -33.35
CA HIS A 113 12.26 -17.44 -32.04
C HIS A 113 13.07 -16.14 -32.05
N ILE A 114 12.70 -15.17 -31.20
CA ILE A 114 13.46 -13.93 -31.00
C ILE A 114 14.18 -14.01 -29.65
N GLN A 115 15.50 -14.14 -29.68
CA GLN A 115 16.34 -14.23 -28.48
C GLN A 115 16.14 -13.00 -27.57
N ALA A 116 15.95 -13.22 -26.27
CA ALA A 116 15.86 -12.15 -25.29
C ALA A 116 17.24 -11.57 -24.94
N VAL A 117 17.27 -10.30 -24.56
CA VAL A 117 18.49 -9.62 -24.08
C VAL A 117 18.62 -9.86 -22.57
N LEU A 118 19.79 -10.33 -22.15
CA LEU A 118 20.10 -10.59 -20.74
C LEU A 118 20.92 -9.42 -20.17
N SER A 119 20.60 -8.97 -18.97
CA SER A 119 21.29 -7.86 -18.30
C SER A 119 21.52 -8.09 -16.81
N GLY A 120 22.57 -7.48 -16.28
CA GLY A 120 22.75 -7.28 -14.85
C GLY A 120 21.81 -6.18 -14.35
N SER A 121 21.51 -6.17 -13.06
CA SER A 121 20.57 -5.22 -12.46
C SER A 121 21.01 -3.75 -12.48
N ALA A 122 22.31 -3.48 -12.66
CA ALA A 122 22.84 -2.12 -12.82
C ALA A 122 22.65 -1.57 -14.25
N ASP A 123 22.54 -2.46 -15.24
CA ASP A 123 22.49 -2.13 -16.68
C ASP A 123 21.06 -2.26 -17.26
N ALA A 124 20.15 -2.84 -16.49
CA ALA A 124 18.76 -3.03 -16.87
C ALA A 124 17.97 -1.72 -16.75
N ALA A 125 17.23 -1.36 -17.81
CA ALA A 125 16.34 -0.20 -17.85
C ALA A 125 14.92 -0.62 -18.27
N GLY A 126 13.90 -0.07 -17.64
CA GLY A 126 12.51 -0.45 -17.87
C GLY A 126 11.50 0.65 -17.57
N ALA A 127 10.25 0.44 -17.97
CA ALA A 127 9.12 1.30 -17.62
C ALA A 127 8.08 0.52 -16.82
N GLY A 128 7.60 1.11 -15.72
CA GLY A 128 6.64 0.50 -14.79
C GLY A 128 7.31 -0.29 -13.66
N ALA A 129 6.54 -0.76 -12.66
CA ALA A 129 7.07 -1.28 -11.40
C ALA A 129 7.80 -2.65 -11.44
N SER A 130 8.39 -3.01 -12.58
CA SER A 130 9.46 -4.02 -12.71
C SER A 130 10.80 -3.36 -13.10
N ASP A 131 10.84 -2.03 -13.17
CA ASP A 131 12.02 -1.20 -13.41
C ASP A 131 13.01 -1.35 -12.23
N PRO A 132 14.26 -1.77 -12.49
CA PRO A 132 15.30 -1.85 -11.47
C PRO A 132 15.47 -0.54 -10.70
N ALA A 133 15.31 0.63 -11.31
CA ALA A 133 15.51 1.90 -10.63
C ALA A 133 14.54 2.12 -9.45
N GLN A 134 13.36 1.49 -9.49
CA GLN A 134 12.33 1.55 -8.44
C GLN A 134 12.55 0.52 -7.32
N MET A 135 13.47 -0.44 -7.48
CA MET A 135 13.76 -1.47 -6.47
C MET A 135 14.82 -0.97 -5.46
N PRO A 136 14.70 -1.27 -4.16
CA PRO A 136 15.72 -0.96 -3.16
C PRO A 136 17.10 -1.55 -3.51
N ALA A 137 18.17 -0.78 -3.27
CA ALA A 137 19.51 -1.09 -3.75
C ALA A 137 20.06 -2.46 -3.30
N TYR A 138 19.69 -2.91 -2.09
CA TYR A 138 20.10 -4.20 -1.53
C TYR A 138 19.42 -5.41 -2.21
N ILE A 139 18.27 -5.22 -2.86
CA ILE A 139 17.60 -6.25 -3.68
C ILE A 139 18.24 -6.30 -5.07
N ARG A 140 18.55 -5.12 -5.65
CA ARG A 140 19.04 -5.01 -7.03
C ARG A 140 20.27 -5.88 -7.28
N THR A 141 21.28 -5.85 -6.40
CA THR A 141 22.58 -6.52 -6.64
C THR A 141 22.54 -8.04 -6.75
N GLN A 142 21.39 -8.68 -6.50
CA GLN A 142 21.22 -10.14 -6.50
C GLN A 142 20.37 -10.68 -7.66
N LEU A 143 19.90 -9.82 -8.57
CA LEU A 143 18.97 -10.18 -9.66
C LEU A 143 19.61 -10.20 -11.05
N LYS A 144 19.06 -11.03 -11.94
CA LYS A 144 19.25 -10.94 -13.40
C LYS A 144 17.96 -10.51 -14.07
N PHE A 145 18.06 -9.75 -15.16
CA PHE A 145 16.91 -9.28 -15.92
C PHE A 145 16.91 -9.86 -17.33
N ILE A 146 15.74 -10.38 -17.72
CA ILE A 146 15.44 -10.82 -19.09
C ILE A 146 14.59 -9.72 -19.75
N THR A 147 15.10 -9.13 -20.83
CA THR A 147 14.36 -8.17 -21.66
C THR A 147 13.94 -8.84 -22.97
N PHE A 148 12.65 -9.15 -23.07
CA PHE A 148 12.06 -9.74 -24.27
C PHE A 148 11.83 -8.66 -25.32
N GLN A 149 12.36 -8.89 -26.52
CA GLN A 149 12.29 -7.97 -27.64
C GLN A 149 11.07 -8.28 -28.52
N GLN A 150 10.54 -7.23 -29.17
CA GLN A 150 9.48 -7.32 -30.19
C GLN A 150 8.22 -8.12 -29.77
N VAL A 151 7.89 -8.12 -28.47
CA VAL A 151 6.75 -8.87 -27.92
C VAL A 151 5.41 -8.31 -28.41
N GLU A 152 4.55 -9.18 -28.91
CA GLU A 152 3.21 -8.86 -29.40
C GLU A 152 2.12 -9.67 -28.70
N VAL A 153 0.86 -9.28 -28.90
CA VAL A 153 -0.28 -9.97 -28.29
C VAL A 153 -0.47 -11.35 -28.93
N GLY A 154 -0.37 -12.39 -28.11
CA GLY A 154 -0.47 -13.81 -28.47
C GLY A 154 0.87 -14.49 -28.73
N ASP A 155 2.00 -13.82 -28.49
CA ASP A 155 3.31 -14.48 -28.39
C ASP A 155 3.42 -15.28 -27.08
N THR A 156 4.33 -16.25 -27.03
CA THR A 156 4.72 -16.97 -25.80
C THR A 156 6.14 -16.57 -25.41
N LEU A 157 6.35 -16.15 -24.17
CA LEU A 157 7.70 -15.91 -23.62
C LEU A 157 8.17 -17.19 -22.94
N VAL A 158 9.30 -17.72 -23.39
CA VAL A 158 9.89 -18.96 -22.88
C VAL A 158 11.20 -18.61 -22.21
N TYR A 159 11.42 -19.08 -20.98
CA TYR A 159 12.71 -18.98 -20.33
C TYR A 159 12.93 -20.10 -19.32
N SER A 160 14.19 -20.51 -19.18
CA SER A 160 14.64 -21.39 -18.11
C SER A 160 15.83 -20.80 -17.37
N TYR A 161 15.92 -21.07 -16.08
CA TYR A 161 16.88 -20.45 -15.18
C TYR A 161 17.32 -21.41 -14.07
N LYS A 162 18.47 -21.09 -13.49
CA LYS A 162 19.03 -21.73 -12.30
C LYS A 162 19.42 -20.67 -11.30
N VAL A 163 19.07 -20.88 -10.04
CA VAL A 163 19.52 -20.05 -8.91
C VAL A 163 20.17 -20.93 -7.87
N ILE A 164 21.41 -20.63 -7.51
CA ILE A 164 22.17 -21.35 -6.50
C ILE A 164 22.21 -20.46 -5.25
N GLN A 165 21.47 -20.85 -4.22
CA GLN A 165 21.50 -20.20 -2.90
C GLN A 165 22.72 -20.71 -2.14
N LYS A 166 23.81 -19.93 -2.06
CA LYS A 166 25.11 -20.36 -1.52
C LYS A 166 25.23 -20.27 0.00
N GLU A 167 24.38 -19.49 0.62
CA GLU A 167 24.33 -19.32 2.07
C GLU A 167 22.89 -19.66 2.49
N PRO A 168 22.67 -20.54 3.49
CA PRO A 168 21.32 -20.93 3.89
C PRO A 168 20.54 -19.74 4.44
N MET A 169 19.23 -19.94 4.61
CA MET A 169 18.48 -19.06 5.50
C MET A 169 19.08 -19.16 6.90
N ALA A 170 18.96 -18.11 7.69
CA ALA A 170 19.65 -18.05 8.96
C ALA A 170 18.64 -18.27 10.11
N PRO A 171 18.97 -19.07 11.15
CA PRO A 171 20.28 -19.68 11.43
C PRO A 171 20.67 -20.81 10.47
N PRO A 172 21.98 -21.13 10.35
CA PRO A 172 22.48 -22.14 9.41
C PRO A 172 21.84 -23.52 9.59
N HIS A 173 21.82 -24.33 8.53
CA HIS A 173 21.12 -25.62 8.44
C HIS A 173 19.59 -25.54 8.29
N ASN A 174 19.02 -24.34 8.26
CA ASN A 174 17.59 -24.15 8.00
C ASN A 174 17.28 -23.70 6.56
N VAL A 175 16.11 -24.14 6.08
CA VAL A 175 15.55 -23.79 4.77
C VAL A 175 14.09 -23.38 4.92
N VAL A 176 13.69 -22.32 4.23
CA VAL A 176 12.28 -21.95 4.04
C VAL A 176 12.05 -21.64 2.56
N LEU A 177 11.01 -22.24 1.97
CA LEU A 177 10.62 -22.07 0.58
C LEU A 177 9.13 -21.70 0.51
N ASN A 178 8.82 -20.66 -0.24
CA ASN A 178 7.47 -20.17 -0.48
C ASN A 178 7.19 -20.13 -1.99
N GLU A 179 6.11 -20.79 -2.41
CA GLU A 179 5.52 -20.66 -3.74
C GLU A 179 4.10 -20.10 -3.59
N LEU A 180 3.82 -19.01 -4.32
CA LEU A 180 2.56 -18.28 -4.28
C LEU A 180 1.94 -18.30 -5.68
N PHE A 181 0.67 -18.70 -5.79
CA PHE A 181 -0.08 -18.70 -7.04
C PHE A 181 -1.22 -17.67 -6.94
N PRO A 182 -1.05 -16.45 -7.49
CA PRO A 182 -2.06 -15.40 -7.37
C PRO A 182 -3.36 -15.81 -8.06
N ARG A 183 -4.50 -15.62 -7.39
CA ARG A 183 -5.81 -16.13 -7.84
C ARG A 183 -6.29 -15.53 -9.17
N TYR A 184 -5.76 -14.36 -9.55
CA TYR A 184 -6.01 -13.66 -10.80
C TYR A 184 -5.11 -14.11 -11.98
N MET A 185 -4.18 -15.04 -11.76
CA MET A 185 -3.27 -15.57 -12.79
C MET A 185 -3.73 -16.95 -13.27
N ALA A 186 -3.82 -17.14 -14.59
CA ALA A 186 -4.05 -18.45 -15.18
C ALA A 186 -2.79 -19.32 -15.13
N TYR A 187 -2.99 -20.59 -14.76
CA TYR A 187 -1.98 -21.65 -14.80
C TYR A 187 -2.61 -22.88 -15.46
N ASP A 188 -2.11 -23.26 -16.64
CA ASP A 188 -2.57 -24.47 -17.34
C ASP A 188 -1.89 -25.72 -16.77
N ASP A 189 -0.57 -25.66 -16.60
CA ASP A 189 0.23 -26.65 -15.88
C ASP A 189 1.27 -25.97 -14.99
N ALA A 190 1.10 -26.07 -13.67
CA ALA A 190 2.08 -25.63 -12.69
C ALA A 190 2.54 -26.81 -11.84
N VAL A 191 3.85 -27.07 -11.86
CA VAL A 191 4.49 -28.15 -11.13
C VAL A 191 5.58 -27.57 -10.25
N VAL A 192 5.45 -27.79 -8.94
CA VAL A 192 6.53 -27.49 -7.98
C VAL A 192 7.01 -28.82 -7.44
N SER A 193 8.33 -29.00 -7.35
CA SER A 193 8.92 -30.24 -6.86
C SER A 193 10.13 -29.99 -5.98
N LEU A 194 10.38 -30.91 -5.06
CA LEU A 194 11.46 -30.83 -4.08
C LEU A 194 12.16 -32.17 -3.92
N THR A 195 13.50 -32.16 -3.99
CA THR A 195 14.40 -33.21 -3.52
C THR A 195 15.12 -32.71 -2.26
N ALA A 196 15.16 -33.53 -1.20
CA ALA A 196 15.91 -33.21 0.03
C ALA A 196 16.39 -34.49 0.75
N PRO A 197 17.40 -34.45 1.63
CA PRO A 197 17.79 -35.59 2.46
C PRO A 197 16.66 -36.04 3.39
N ALA A 198 16.47 -37.34 3.60
CA ALA A 198 15.40 -37.86 4.47
C ALA A 198 15.54 -37.48 5.95
N PHE A 199 16.75 -37.12 6.41
CA PHE A 199 16.98 -36.68 7.79
C PHE A 199 16.71 -35.18 8.01
N LEU A 200 16.54 -34.38 6.96
CA LEU A 200 16.19 -32.97 7.10
C LEU A 200 14.70 -32.87 7.41
N HIS A 201 14.35 -32.42 8.61
CA HIS A 201 12.96 -32.18 8.97
C HIS A 201 12.35 -31.13 8.03
N LEU A 202 11.16 -31.39 7.46
CA LEU A 202 10.43 -30.44 6.62
C LEU A 202 8.95 -30.41 6.99
N ARG A 203 8.50 -29.28 7.52
CA ARG A 203 7.10 -28.91 7.74
C ARG A 203 6.53 -28.30 6.45
N ILE A 204 5.46 -28.90 5.94
CA ILE A 204 4.79 -28.48 4.70
C ILE A 204 3.39 -27.96 5.02
N LYS A 205 3.07 -26.75 4.54
CA LYS A 205 1.75 -26.13 4.61
C LYS A 205 1.29 -25.73 3.22
N THR A 206 0.18 -26.32 2.77
CA THR A 206 -0.48 -26.01 1.50
C THR A 206 -1.83 -25.34 1.75
N VAL A 207 -2.07 -24.20 1.13
CA VAL A 207 -3.40 -23.57 1.06
C VAL A 207 -3.80 -23.52 -0.40
N GLY A 208 -5.04 -23.89 -0.76
CA GLY A 208 -5.56 -23.81 -2.13
C GLY A 208 -4.84 -24.67 -3.19
N VAL A 209 -3.76 -25.37 -2.81
CA VAL A 209 -2.98 -26.29 -3.63
C VAL A 209 -3.20 -27.71 -3.07
N PRO A 210 -3.35 -28.75 -3.92
CA PRO A 210 -3.38 -30.14 -3.47
C PRO A 210 -2.16 -30.54 -2.63
N LYS A 211 -2.27 -31.63 -1.87
CA LYS A 211 -1.10 -32.25 -1.23
C LYS A 211 -0.12 -32.76 -2.31
N ALA A 212 1.15 -32.87 -1.94
CA ALA A 212 2.16 -33.44 -2.81
C ALA A 212 1.86 -34.92 -3.15
N ASP A 213 2.16 -35.31 -4.38
CA ASP A 213 2.53 -36.69 -4.68
C ASP A 213 3.88 -36.96 -3.98
N ASP A 214 3.91 -37.94 -3.07
CA ASP A 214 5.09 -38.30 -2.29
C ASP A 214 5.70 -39.61 -2.82
N SER A 215 6.97 -39.56 -3.19
CA SER A 215 7.77 -40.67 -3.71
C SER A 215 9.08 -40.84 -2.92
N SER A 216 9.09 -40.38 -1.68
CA SER A 216 10.25 -40.40 -0.79
C SER A 216 10.73 -41.82 -0.48
N THR A 217 12.03 -41.95 -0.28
CA THR A 217 12.73 -43.18 0.12
C THR A 217 13.27 -43.03 1.55
N THR A 218 13.97 -44.05 2.06
CA THR A 218 14.67 -43.99 3.36
C THR A 218 15.73 -42.90 3.43
N ASP A 219 16.28 -42.50 2.27
CA ASP A 219 17.47 -41.65 2.18
C ASP A 219 17.15 -40.27 1.58
N THR A 220 16.04 -40.13 0.83
CA THR A 220 15.69 -38.92 0.08
C THR A 220 14.19 -38.64 0.10
N GLN A 221 13.81 -37.44 0.51
CA GLN A 221 12.47 -36.88 0.33
C GLN A 221 12.27 -36.45 -1.14
N LYS A 222 11.15 -36.85 -1.75
CA LYS A 222 10.79 -36.51 -3.13
C LYS A 222 9.31 -36.17 -3.25
N LEU A 223 9.02 -34.88 -3.35
CA LEU A 223 7.68 -34.32 -3.27
C LEU A 223 7.34 -33.54 -4.55
N VAL A 224 6.13 -33.74 -5.08
CA VAL A 224 5.65 -33.05 -6.29
C VAL A 224 4.24 -32.49 -6.06
N TRP A 225 4.08 -31.17 -6.09
CA TRP A 225 2.80 -30.49 -6.09
C TRP A 225 2.40 -30.13 -7.52
N LYS A 226 1.13 -30.37 -7.86
CA LYS A 226 0.53 -29.98 -9.14
C LYS A 226 -0.59 -28.99 -8.90
N TYR A 227 -0.60 -27.89 -9.63
CA TYR A 227 -1.58 -26.82 -9.51
C TYR A 227 -2.08 -26.36 -10.89
N GLN A 228 -3.36 -26.00 -10.96
CA GLN A 228 -3.98 -25.44 -12.15
C GLN A 228 -4.97 -24.35 -11.74
N ASN A 229 -4.99 -23.24 -12.47
CA ASN A 229 -6.00 -22.19 -12.33
C ASN A 229 -6.65 -21.91 -13.69
N LYS A 230 -7.71 -22.67 -13.98
CA LYS A 230 -8.49 -22.57 -15.24
C LYS A 230 -9.58 -21.50 -15.20
N GLN A 231 -9.89 -20.95 -14.03
CA GLN A 231 -10.91 -19.91 -13.84
C GLN A 231 -10.36 -18.81 -12.90
N PRO A 232 -9.40 -17.99 -13.36
CA PRO A 232 -8.79 -16.97 -12.52
C PRO A 232 -9.76 -15.83 -12.19
N GLU A 233 -9.59 -15.24 -11.02
CA GLU A 233 -10.45 -14.16 -10.55
C GLU A 233 -10.19 -12.85 -11.33
N PRO A 234 -11.24 -12.12 -11.73
CA PRO A 234 -11.07 -10.88 -12.48
C PRO A 234 -10.42 -9.80 -11.62
N ILE A 235 -9.41 -9.13 -12.17
CA ILE A 235 -8.80 -7.95 -11.55
C ILE A 235 -9.79 -6.78 -11.66
N ALA A 236 -10.17 -6.18 -10.54
CA ALA A 236 -11.05 -5.03 -10.52
C ALA A 236 -10.46 -3.83 -11.30
N ALA A 237 -11.32 -3.08 -12.00
CA ALA A 237 -10.87 -1.94 -12.78
C ALA A 237 -10.23 -0.87 -11.85
N GLY A 238 -8.96 -0.53 -12.12
CA GLY A 238 -8.21 0.45 -11.34
C GLY A 238 -7.37 -0.10 -10.18
N THR A 239 -7.42 -1.40 -9.86
CA THR A 239 -6.52 -1.99 -8.86
C THR A 239 -5.21 -2.48 -9.50
N ASP A 240 -4.09 -2.30 -8.80
CA ASP A 240 -2.85 -3.03 -9.09
C ASP A 240 -2.77 -4.23 -8.14
N PRO A 241 -2.97 -5.47 -8.62
CA PRO A 241 -2.99 -6.65 -7.76
C PRO A 241 -1.59 -7.08 -7.29
N ARG A 242 -0.55 -6.27 -7.55
CA ARG A 242 0.78 -6.37 -6.92
C ARG A 242 0.86 -5.57 -5.61
N LEU A 243 -0.03 -4.60 -5.42
CA LEU A 243 -0.15 -3.81 -4.18
C LEU A 243 -1.14 -4.44 -3.19
N GLN A 244 -1.77 -5.56 -3.56
CA GLN A 244 -2.64 -6.34 -2.68
C GLN A 244 -1.80 -7.43 -2.00
N PRO A 245 -1.70 -7.46 -0.66
CA PRO A 245 -1.01 -8.55 0.03
C PRO A 245 -1.74 -9.89 -0.23
N PRO A 246 -1.03 -11.03 -0.25
CA PRO A 246 -1.65 -12.33 -0.39
C PRO A 246 -2.72 -12.55 0.69
N SER A 247 -3.97 -12.78 0.29
CA SER A 247 -5.03 -13.14 1.22
C SER A 247 -4.70 -14.45 1.96
N SER A 248 -5.29 -14.66 3.13
CA SER A 248 -5.20 -15.94 3.84
C SER A 248 -5.58 -17.14 2.96
N SER A 249 -6.51 -16.94 2.02
CA SER A 249 -6.99 -17.89 1.01
C SER A 249 -6.14 -17.99 -0.28
N THR A 250 -5.07 -17.21 -0.43
CA THR A 250 -4.21 -17.24 -1.62
C THR A 250 -3.52 -18.60 -1.72
N PRO A 251 -3.66 -19.32 -2.86
CA PRO A 251 -3.04 -20.62 -3.05
C PRO A 251 -1.52 -20.55 -2.93
N ARG A 252 -0.95 -21.42 -2.08
CA ARG A 252 0.48 -21.41 -1.77
C ARG A 252 0.98 -22.76 -1.28
N ILE A 253 2.27 -22.99 -1.48
CA ILE A 253 3.06 -24.04 -0.84
C ILE A 253 4.10 -23.34 0.02
N HIS A 254 4.16 -23.70 1.29
CA HIS A 254 5.13 -23.21 2.25
C HIS A 254 5.84 -24.41 2.86
N ILE A 255 7.17 -24.44 2.75
CA ILE A 255 8.04 -25.52 3.21
C ILE A 255 9.06 -24.90 4.16
N SER A 256 9.25 -25.49 5.33
CA SER A 256 10.11 -24.95 6.38
C SER A 256 10.77 -26.08 7.14
N SER A 257 12.07 -25.98 7.44
CA SER A 257 12.75 -26.97 8.28
C SER A 257 12.70 -26.68 9.78
N PHE A 258 12.09 -25.56 10.17
CA PHE A 258 11.83 -25.24 11.58
C PHE A 258 10.71 -26.10 12.15
N LYS A 259 10.80 -26.38 13.44
CA LYS A 259 9.88 -27.24 14.20
C LYS A 259 8.43 -26.75 14.15
N ASP A 260 8.22 -25.44 14.21
CA ASP A 260 6.92 -24.77 14.20
C ASP A 260 7.02 -23.37 13.56
N ASP A 261 5.92 -22.61 13.56
CA ASP A 261 5.92 -21.24 13.00
C ASP A 261 6.62 -20.25 13.94
N ASP A 262 6.59 -20.49 15.26
CA ASP A 262 7.16 -19.57 16.25
C ASP A 262 8.70 -19.58 16.18
N GLU A 263 9.31 -20.77 16.08
CA GLU A 263 10.76 -20.92 15.89
C GLU A 263 11.22 -20.33 14.55
N GLU A 264 10.45 -20.50 13.47
CA GLU A 264 10.74 -19.91 12.18
C GLU A 264 10.71 -18.37 12.23
N MET A 265 9.67 -17.80 12.83
CA MET A 265 9.52 -16.35 12.96
C MET A 265 10.60 -15.74 13.86
N GLU A 266 11.01 -16.42 14.93
CA GLU A 266 12.09 -15.94 15.79
C GLU A 266 13.46 -16.03 15.10
N ALA A 267 13.73 -17.12 14.38
CA ALA A 267 14.90 -17.24 13.52
C ALA A 267 15.01 -16.10 12.48
N PHE A 268 13.89 -15.76 11.82
CA PHE A 268 13.83 -14.62 10.91
C PHE A 268 14.09 -13.30 11.63
N ARG A 269 13.51 -13.05 12.81
CA ARG A 269 13.76 -11.83 13.62
C ARG A 269 15.23 -11.69 14.00
N GLU A 270 15.86 -12.75 14.48
CA GLU A 270 17.25 -12.72 14.97
C GLU A 270 18.29 -12.62 13.84
N HIS A 271 18.15 -13.44 12.79
CA HIS A 271 19.24 -13.71 11.85
C HIS A 271 18.98 -13.21 10.42
N ALA A 272 17.75 -12.79 10.13
CA ALA A 272 17.41 -12.04 8.95
C ALA A 272 16.60 -10.79 9.34
N PRO A 273 17.20 -9.83 10.08
CA PRO A 273 16.49 -8.67 10.61
C PRO A 273 15.88 -7.76 9.53
N GLY A 274 16.14 -7.99 8.24
CA GLY A 274 15.42 -7.35 7.13
C GLY A 274 14.25 -8.16 6.53
N MET A 275 13.97 -9.38 7.01
CA MET A 275 12.99 -10.33 6.45
C MET A 275 11.80 -10.64 7.37
N ALA A 276 11.79 -10.12 8.59
CA ALA A 276 10.55 -9.50 9.04
C ALA A 276 10.18 -8.41 8.02
N PHE A 277 8.93 -8.32 7.57
CA PHE A 277 8.53 -7.33 6.55
C PHE A 277 8.84 -5.87 6.95
N PHE A 278 9.10 -5.66 8.24
CA PHE A 278 9.71 -4.46 8.79
C PHE A 278 10.81 -4.83 9.80
N PRO A 279 12.01 -4.22 9.72
CA PRO A 279 13.11 -4.60 10.59
C PRO A 279 12.90 -4.35 12.09
N VAL A 280 13.78 -4.99 12.87
CA VAL A 280 13.97 -4.85 14.32
C VAL A 280 13.83 -3.39 14.77
N SER A 281 13.16 -3.19 15.91
CA SER A 281 12.91 -1.88 16.50
C SER A 281 14.22 -1.17 16.89
N GLN A 282 14.61 -0.18 16.09
CA GLN A 282 15.61 0.80 16.52
C GLN A 282 14.96 1.85 17.43
N LYS A 283 15.77 2.44 18.30
CA LYS A 283 15.38 3.61 19.12
C LYS A 283 15.66 4.91 18.36
N HIS A 284 14.73 5.37 17.53
CA HIS A 284 14.78 6.75 17.05
C HIS A 284 14.27 7.68 18.15
N LYS A 285 15.12 8.57 18.68
CA LYS A 285 14.80 9.46 19.82
C LYS A 285 14.24 8.71 21.05
N GLY A 286 14.61 7.45 21.23
CA GLY A 286 14.09 6.58 22.31
C GLY A 286 12.79 5.83 21.98
N CYS A 287 12.24 6.01 20.79
CA CYS A 287 10.99 5.40 20.32
C CYS A 287 11.26 4.20 19.43
N ASN A 288 10.49 3.13 19.62
CA ASN A 288 10.57 1.93 18.80
C ASN A 288 10.05 2.26 17.39
N VAL A 289 10.93 2.15 16.40
CA VAL A 289 10.62 2.31 14.98
C VAL A 289 11.30 1.20 14.17
N SER A 290 10.67 0.75 13.09
CA SER A 290 11.29 -0.22 12.19
C SER A 290 12.43 0.43 11.40
N GLU A 291 13.54 -0.26 11.23
CA GLU A 291 14.71 0.27 10.53
C GLU A 291 14.41 0.56 9.04
N GLY A 292 15.03 1.62 8.50
CA GLY A 292 14.97 1.94 7.07
C GLY A 292 13.66 2.59 6.58
N LEU A 293 12.67 2.81 7.44
CA LEU A 293 11.47 3.56 7.07
C LEU A 293 11.78 5.04 6.78
N PRO A 294 11.04 5.70 5.87
CA PRO A 294 11.06 7.15 5.72
C PRO A 294 10.70 7.83 7.05
N ASP A 295 11.45 8.85 7.44
CA ASP A 295 11.25 9.61 8.69
C ASP A 295 10.79 11.06 8.43
N ASP A 296 10.36 11.40 7.21
CA ASP A 296 9.91 12.75 6.86
C ASP A 296 8.65 12.74 5.98
N GLY A 297 7.77 13.72 6.17
CA GLY A 297 6.64 13.99 5.27
C GLY A 297 5.59 12.87 5.11
N PRO A 298 4.81 12.89 4.02
CA PRO A 298 3.71 11.94 3.80
C PRO A 298 4.21 10.49 3.73
N ASP A 299 5.41 10.27 3.18
CA ASP A 299 6.04 8.96 3.05
C ASP A 299 6.24 8.29 4.41
N ALA A 300 6.62 9.04 5.45
CA ALA A 300 6.73 8.52 6.82
C ALA A 300 5.36 8.12 7.38
N LEU A 301 4.34 8.98 7.23
CA LEU A 301 2.98 8.64 7.69
C LEU A 301 2.47 7.39 6.97
N GLN A 302 2.65 7.29 5.66
CA GLN A 302 2.21 6.12 4.88
C GLN A 302 2.95 4.86 5.34
N ALA A 303 4.29 4.88 5.39
CA ALA A 303 5.09 3.73 5.75
C ALA A 303 4.79 3.21 7.17
N TYR A 304 4.66 4.10 8.16
CA TYR A 304 4.32 3.70 9.53
C TYR A 304 2.86 3.25 9.66
N SER A 305 1.94 3.75 8.84
CA SER A 305 0.54 3.27 8.81
C SER A 305 0.45 1.87 8.22
N GLU A 306 1.29 1.55 7.22
CA GLU A 306 1.43 0.19 6.69
C GLU A 306 1.98 -0.79 7.73
N VAL A 307 2.93 -0.37 8.59
CA VAL A 307 3.39 -1.18 9.75
C VAL A 307 2.24 -1.45 10.73
N VAL A 308 1.47 -0.43 11.10
CA VAL A 308 0.31 -0.58 12.00
C VAL A 308 -0.71 -1.54 11.41
N LYS A 309 -0.99 -1.45 10.11
CA LYS A 309 -1.88 -2.35 9.38
C LYS A 309 -1.37 -3.80 9.40
N ASP A 310 -0.09 -4.01 9.12
CA ASP A 310 0.55 -5.33 9.13
C ASP A 310 0.46 -5.97 10.53
N TYR A 311 0.88 -5.24 11.57
CA TYR A 311 0.80 -5.70 12.96
C TYR A 311 -0.66 -5.93 13.40
N PHE A 312 -1.62 -5.10 12.98
CA PHE A 312 -3.04 -5.35 13.22
C PHE A 312 -3.48 -6.71 12.67
N TRP A 313 -3.04 -7.13 11.49
CA TRP A 313 -3.40 -8.44 10.94
C TRP A 313 -2.55 -9.60 11.45
N HIS A 314 -1.27 -9.37 11.80
CA HIS A 314 -0.29 -10.44 11.94
C HIS A 314 0.50 -10.49 13.27
N ASP A 315 0.71 -9.36 13.98
CA ASP A 315 1.45 -9.34 15.25
C ASP A 315 0.84 -8.34 16.26
N ASP A 316 -0.05 -8.87 17.10
CA ASP A 316 -0.80 -8.08 18.08
C ASP A 316 0.01 -7.68 19.32
N ALA A 317 1.14 -8.36 19.59
CA ALA A 317 2.09 -7.96 20.63
C ALA A 317 2.92 -6.75 20.18
N LEU A 318 3.37 -6.73 18.92
CA LEU A 318 4.03 -5.56 18.34
C LEU A 318 3.06 -4.39 18.19
N LEU A 319 1.78 -4.62 17.87
CA LEU A 319 0.76 -3.55 17.84
C LEU A 319 0.58 -2.87 19.21
N ASP A 320 0.40 -3.63 20.30
CA ASP A 320 0.37 -3.05 21.67
C ASP A 320 1.70 -2.35 21.99
N GLY A 321 2.83 -2.93 21.57
CA GLY A 321 4.16 -2.35 21.72
C GLY A 321 4.31 -0.95 21.11
N ILE A 322 3.99 -0.78 19.83
CA ILE A 322 4.09 0.52 19.15
C ILE A 322 3.03 1.52 19.64
N ALA A 323 1.81 1.05 19.93
CA ALA A 323 0.73 1.90 20.45
C ALA A 323 1.10 2.52 21.81
N ASN A 324 1.75 1.76 22.70
CA ASN A 324 2.25 2.30 23.96
C ASN A 324 3.55 3.11 23.79
N ALA A 325 4.46 2.71 22.91
CA ALA A 325 5.73 3.43 22.71
C ALA A 325 5.52 4.85 22.15
N TRP A 326 4.64 5.00 21.17
CA TRP A 326 4.36 6.29 20.51
C TRP A 326 3.52 7.26 21.37
N MET A 327 3.17 6.88 22.60
CA MET A 327 2.63 7.81 23.61
C MET A 327 3.66 8.81 24.12
N ASN A 328 4.96 8.51 23.99
CA ASN A 328 6.03 9.44 24.34
C ASN A 328 6.03 10.63 23.37
N PRO A 329 5.93 11.89 23.85
CA PRO A 329 5.88 13.08 22.98
C PRO A 329 7.14 13.32 22.15
N GLU A 330 8.28 12.70 22.50
CA GLU A 330 9.51 12.74 21.69
C GLU A 330 9.45 11.81 20.45
N CYS A 331 8.42 10.96 20.33
CA CYS A 331 8.19 10.10 19.17
C CYS A 331 7.62 10.88 18.00
N VAL A 332 8.47 11.73 17.42
CA VAL A 332 8.17 12.54 16.24
C VAL A 332 9.09 12.19 15.08
N TRP A 333 8.51 12.14 13.88
CA TRP A 333 9.25 12.13 12.61
C TRP A 333 10.10 13.41 12.47
N ASP A 334 11.01 13.48 11.51
CA ASP A 334 11.81 14.68 11.24
C ASP A 334 10.95 15.89 10.86
N ASP A 335 9.73 15.74 10.29
CA ASP A 335 8.78 16.86 10.10
C ASP A 335 8.08 17.35 11.38
N GLY A 336 8.32 16.65 12.50
CA GLY A 336 7.82 16.95 13.83
C GLY A 336 6.40 16.45 14.14
N ARG A 337 5.70 15.76 13.23
CA ARG A 337 4.42 15.12 13.57
C ARG A 337 4.65 13.90 14.48
N PRO A 338 3.76 13.64 15.46
CA PRO A 338 3.90 12.48 16.34
C PRO A 338 3.58 11.19 15.58
N MET A 339 4.41 10.15 15.79
CA MET A 339 4.29 8.82 15.17
C MET A 339 2.94 8.17 15.47
N MET A 340 2.34 8.45 16.63
CA MET A 340 0.96 8.07 17.01
C MET A 340 -0.10 8.45 15.96
N THR A 341 0.17 9.43 15.08
CA THR A 341 -0.71 9.76 13.95
C THR A 341 -0.91 8.56 13.00
N ALA A 342 0.10 7.71 12.84
CA ALA A 342 0.02 6.50 12.01
C ALA A 342 -0.85 5.39 12.62
N LEU A 343 -1.17 5.43 13.93
CA LEU A 343 -2.04 4.43 14.55
C LEU A 343 -3.46 4.51 13.99
N ASP A 344 -4.02 5.72 13.94
CA ASP A 344 -5.36 6.00 13.41
C ASP A 344 -5.43 5.64 11.91
N THR A 345 -4.48 6.14 11.10
CA THR A 345 -4.45 5.87 9.65
C THR A 345 -4.15 4.41 9.32
N GLY A 346 -3.39 3.70 10.17
CA GLY A 346 -3.11 2.27 9.99
C GLY A 346 -4.33 1.37 10.26
N TYR A 347 -5.18 1.72 11.23
CA TYR A 347 -6.46 1.04 11.43
C TYR A 347 -7.43 1.29 10.27
N GLU A 348 -7.58 2.54 9.82
CA GLU A 348 -8.37 2.87 8.62
C GLU A 348 -7.89 2.06 7.40
N ALA A 349 -6.58 2.02 7.13
CA ALA A 349 -5.99 1.23 6.06
C ALA A 349 -6.16 -0.29 6.22
N ALA A 350 -6.25 -0.80 7.46
CA ALA A 350 -6.53 -2.21 7.73
C ALA A 350 -7.96 -2.61 7.36
N TYR A 351 -8.92 -1.69 7.45
CA TYR A 351 -10.33 -1.93 7.15
C TYR A 351 -10.68 -1.63 5.69
N ASP A 352 -10.25 -0.50 5.15
CA ASP A 352 -10.55 -0.07 3.78
C ASP A 352 -9.93 -0.99 2.71
N GLY A 353 -8.86 -1.71 3.07
CA GLY A 353 -8.28 -2.75 2.23
C GLY A 353 -9.11 -4.04 2.10
N GLN A 354 -10.16 -4.23 2.91
CA GLN A 354 -10.94 -5.47 2.92
C GLN A 354 -12.17 -5.40 2.02
N PRO A 355 -12.40 -6.41 1.16
CA PRO A 355 -13.66 -6.52 0.40
C PRO A 355 -14.85 -6.94 1.28
N ASP A 356 -14.59 -7.44 2.50
CA ASP A 356 -15.59 -7.88 3.46
C ASP A 356 -15.28 -7.33 4.87
N TRP A 357 -16.17 -6.49 5.37
CA TRP A 357 -16.12 -5.91 6.72
C TRP A 357 -16.23 -6.96 7.84
N SER A 358 -16.79 -8.15 7.56
CA SER A 358 -16.91 -9.23 8.54
C SER A 358 -15.55 -9.78 8.98
N ALA A 359 -14.55 -9.79 8.09
CA ALA A 359 -13.18 -10.19 8.42
C ALA A 359 -12.53 -9.20 9.39
N SER A 360 -12.68 -7.90 9.13
CA SER A 360 -12.22 -6.81 10.01
C SER A 360 -12.86 -6.90 11.39
N LEU A 361 -14.18 -7.10 11.46
CA LEU A 361 -14.90 -7.26 12.73
C LEU A 361 -14.44 -8.50 13.49
N SER A 362 -14.28 -9.65 12.82
CA SER A 362 -13.77 -10.87 13.46
C SER A 362 -12.39 -10.65 14.06
N ARG A 363 -11.50 -9.93 13.36
CA ARG A 363 -10.16 -9.61 13.88
C ARG A 363 -10.23 -8.68 15.09
N VAL A 364 -11.08 -7.66 15.06
CA VAL A 364 -11.35 -6.78 16.22
C VAL A 364 -11.87 -7.59 17.41
N ASP A 365 -12.84 -8.50 17.20
CA ASP A 365 -13.39 -9.33 18.26
C ASP A 365 -12.38 -10.34 18.83
N ASP A 366 -11.45 -10.85 18.02
CA ASP A 366 -10.35 -11.70 18.51
C ASP A 366 -9.35 -10.91 19.35
N LEU A 367 -9.02 -9.67 18.97
CA LEU A 367 -8.22 -8.76 19.80
C LEU A 367 -8.94 -8.45 21.12
N LYS A 368 -10.26 -8.23 21.12
CA LYS A 368 -11.08 -8.00 22.34
C LYS A 368 -11.07 -9.20 23.29
N LYS A 369 -11.09 -10.43 22.77
CA LYS A 369 -10.95 -11.66 23.57
C LYS A 369 -9.56 -11.82 24.17
N LYS A 370 -8.50 -11.55 23.39
CA LYS A 370 -7.10 -11.76 23.78
C LYS A 370 -6.56 -10.67 24.70
N TYR A 371 -7.03 -9.43 24.54
CA TYR A 371 -6.52 -8.23 25.23
C TYR A 371 -7.64 -7.38 25.85
N PRO A 372 -8.45 -7.93 26.76
CA PRO A 372 -9.56 -7.21 27.38
C PRO A 372 -9.05 -5.99 28.18
N GLY A 373 -9.70 -4.84 27.99
CA GLY A 373 -9.34 -3.60 28.68
C GLY A 373 -8.05 -2.91 28.20
N LYS A 374 -7.49 -3.31 27.05
CA LYS A 374 -6.36 -2.60 26.42
C LYS A 374 -6.84 -1.45 25.53
N ALA A 375 -6.17 -0.30 25.64
CA ALA A 375 -6.57 0.92 24.95
C ALA A 375 -6.51 0.79 23.41
N PHE A 376 -5.44 0.22 22.85
CA PHE A 376 -5.28 0.05 21.40
C PHE A 376 -6.44 -0.75 20.78
N VAL A 377 -6.95 -1.76 21.48
CA VAL A 377 -8.08 -2.58 21.02
C VAL A 377 -9.39 -1.79 21.00
N ALA A 378 -9.66 -0.97 22.01
CA ALA A 378 -10.84 -0.12 22.02
C ALA A 378 -10.78 0.98 20.94
N LEU A 379 -9.57 1.47 20.61
CA LEU A 379 -9.38 2.40 19.49
C LEU A 379 -9.62 1.71 18.13
N ALA A 380 -9.14 0.47 17.96
CA ALA A 380 -9.40 -0.34 16.77
C ALA A 380 -10.90 -0.68 16.59
N ASP A 381 -11.60 -1.08 17.66
CA ASP A 381 -13.05 -1.33 17.62
C ASP A 381 -13.81 -0.04 17.24
N ALA A 382 -13.48 1.10 17.86
CA ALA A 382 -14.08 2.38 17.50
C ALA A 382 -13.80 2.80 16.04
N ASP A 383 -12.56 2.67 15.55
CA ASP A 383 -12.23 2.99 14.16
C ASP A 383 -12.89 2.06 13.15
N TYR A 384 -13.06 0.77 13.47
CA TYR A 384 -13.82 -0.14 12.63
C TYR A 384 -15.24 0.39 12.43
N TRP A 385 -15.93 0.80 13.50
CA TRP A 385 -17.28 1.35 13.41
C TRP A 385 -17.33 2.72 12.71
N VAL A 386 -16.33 3.59 12.92
CA VAL A 386 -16.22 4.89 12.21
C VAL A 386 -16.00 4.68 10.71
N SER A 387 -15.05 3.84 10.32
CA SER A 387 -14.75 3.55 8.91
C SER A 387 -15.94 2.87 8.24
N TYR A 388 -16.58 1.91 8.92
CA TYR A 388 -17.77 1.22 8.42
C TYR A 388 -18.99 2.16 8.32
N ALA A 389 -19.09 3.19 9.17
CA ALA A 389 -20.08 4.25 9.01
C ALA A 389 -19.82 5.07 7.74
N TRP A 390 -18.59 5.59 7.56
CA TRP A 390 -18.23 6.36 6.37
C TRP A 390 -18.40 5.57 5.07
N ASN A 391 -18.12 4.27 5.09
CA ASN A 391 -18.38 3.36 3.96
C ASN A 391 -19.86 3.33 3.56
N ALA A 392 -20.80 3.22 4.52
CA ALA A 392 -22.24 3.26 4.22
C ALA A 392 -22.73 4.63 3.74
N ARG A 393 -22.14 5.72 4.22
CA ARG A 393 -22.45 7.08 3.77
C ARG A 393 -21.90 7.35 2.36
N GLY A 394 -20.72 6.81 2.05
CA GLY A 394 -19.95 7.10 0.86
C GLY A 394 -19.31 8.50 0.86
N GLY A 395 -18.39 8.72 -0.09
CA GLY A 395 -17.63 9.97 -0.25
C GLY A 395 -18.39 11.13 -0.91
N GLY A 396 -19.67 10.97 -1.23
CA GLY A 396 -20.49 11.97 -1.91
C GLY A 396 -20.90 13.17 -1.04
N PHE A 397 -21.49 14.18 -1.70
CA PHE A 397 -22.15 15.29 -1.04
C PHE A 397 -23.28 14.80 -0.13
N ALA A 398 -23.54 15.49 0.98
CA ALA A 398 -24.59 15.11 1.94
C ALA A 398 -25.98 14.93 1.29
N SER A 399 -26.28 15.71 0.25
CA SER A 399 -27.51 15.63 -0.55
C SER A 399 -27.61 14.41 -1.49
N SER A 400 -26.51 13.67 -1.69
CA SER A 400 -26.45 12.46 -2.53
C SER A 400 -26.47 11.15 -1.74
N VAL A 401 -26.42 11.22 -0.41
CA VAL A 401 -26.45 10.04 0.47
C VAL A 401 -27.88 9.51 0.58
N THR A 402 -28.05 8.19 0.48
CA THR A 402 -29.37 7.54 0.56
C THR A 402 -29.91 7.52 2.00
N PRO A 403 -31.23 7.35 2.21
CA PRO A 403 -31.81 7.21 3.55
C PRO A 403 -31.19 6.05 4.36
N ASP A 404 -30.94 4.90 3.71
CA ASP A 404 -30.26 3.77 4.37
C ASP A 404 -28.77 4.06 4.65
N GLY A 405 -28.08 4.78 3.76
CA GLY A 405 -26.70 5.22 4.00
C GLY A 405 -26.61 6.12 5.23
N TRP A 406 -27.53 7.07 5.39
CA TRP A 406 -27.63 7.91 6.58
C TRP A 406 -27.99 7.13 7.84
N ARG A 407 -28.95 6.20 7.75
CA ARG A 407 -29.36 5.35 8.88
C ARG A 407 -28.20 4.49 9.37
N LEU A 408 -27.53 3.76 8.47
CA LEU A 408 -26.37 2.92 8.78
C LEU A 408 -25.18 3.74 9.28
N PHE A 409 -24.92 4.93 8.70
CA PHE A 409 -23.91 5.85 9.20
C PHE A 409 -24.15 6.23 10.65
N LYS A 410 -25.39 6.61 11.00
CA LYS A 410 -25.76 6.97 12.37
C LYS A 410 -25.63 5.78 13.32
N GLU A 411 -26.24 4.64 13.01
CA GLU A 411 -26.22 3.43 13.84
C GLU A 411 -24.79 2.97 14.18
N ARG A 412 -23.88 3.02 13.19
CA ARG A 412 -22.47 2.65 13.35
C ARG A 412 -21.68 3.71 14.12
N MET A 413 -21.91 5.00 13.88
CA MET A 413 -21.30 6.07 14.66
C MET A 413 -21.74 6.03 16.14
N GLU A 414 -23.01 5.76 16.44
CA GLU A 414 -23.50 5.59 17.82
C GLU A 414 -22.90 4.33 18.48
N THR A 415 -22.60 3.29 17.70
CA THR A 415 -21.85 2.12 18.17
C THR A 415 -20.39 2.49 18.51
N ALA A 416 -19.70 3.26 17.67
CA ALA A 416 -18.36 3.77 17.95
C ALA A 416 -18.33 4.67 19.20
N GLU A 417 -19.32 5.55 19.35
CA GLU A 417 -19.49 6.42 20.52
C GLU A 417 -19.64 5.59 21.81
N LYS A 418 -20.43 4.51 21.75
CA LYS A 418 -20.60 3.59 22.88
C LYS A 418 -19.29 2.89 23.23
N VAL A 419 -18.56 2.35 22.24
CA VAL A 419 -17.26 1.69 22.45
C VAL A 419 -16.29 2.63 23.20
N LEU A 420 -16.15 3.87 22.74
CA LEU A 420 -15.25 4.83 23.38
C LEU A 420 -15.72 5.26 24.78
N ASN A 421 -17.02 5.41 25.01
CA ASN A 421 -17.56 5.73 26.33
C ASN A 421 -17.35 4.59 27.34
N ASP A 422 -17.64 3.35 26.95
CA ASP A 422 -17.39 2.16 27.78
C ASP A 422 -15.88 1.99 28.06
N ALA A 423 -15.04 2.28 27.06
CA ALA A 423 -13.59 2.16 27.16
C ALA A 423 -12.89 3.33 27.89
N LYS A 424 -13.61 4.43 28.18
CA LYS A 424 -13.06 5.67 28.72
C LYS A 424 -12.12 5.50 29.92
N PRO A 425 -12.37 4.62 30.92
CA PRO A 425 -11.47 4.46 32.07
C PRO A 425 -10.02 4.07 31.73
N TYR A 426 -9.80 3.40 30.60
CA TYR A 426 -8.47 2.97 30.15
C TYR A 426 -8.04 3.64 28.84
N ALA A 427 -8.94 3.77 27.86
CA ALA A 427 -8.61 4.30 26.53
C ALA A 427 -8.37 5.81 26.50
N SER A 428 -8.96 6.60 27.42
CA SER A 428 -8.69 8.06 27.53
C SER A 428 -7.26 8.40 28.03
N GLN A 429 -6.42 7.39 28.25
CA GLN A 429 -4.98 7.54 28.44
C GLN A 429 -4.24 7.74 27.11
N MET A 430 -4.86 7.46 25.96
CA MET A 430 -4.32 7.73 24.61
C MET A 430 -4.95 8.98 24.00
N PRO A 431 -4.21 9.81 23.25
CA PRO A 431 -4.74 11.05 22.68
C PRO A 431 -5.73 10.79 21.53
N SER A 432 -5.55 9.68 20.81
CA SER A 432 -6.46 9.20 19.76
C SER A 432 -7.90 9.03 20.26
N TRP A 433 -8.12 8.63 21.51
CA TRP A 433 -9.47 8.53 22.10
C TRP A 433 -10.24 9.85 22.01
N TYR A 434 -9.57 10.98 22.30
CA TYR A 434 -10.18 12.31 22.19
C TYR A 434 -10.40 12.71 20.74
N ASN A 435 -9.44 12.41 19.85
CA ASN A 435 -9.57 12.67 18.41
C ASN A 435 -10.80 11.96 17.83
N LYS A 436 -10.97 10.66 18.10
CA LYS A 436 -12.12 9.86 17.65
C LYS A 436 -13.44 10.36 18.25
N MET A 437 -13.48 10.70 19.54
CA MET A 437 -14.68 11.31 20.13
C MET A 437 -15.09 12.61 19.43
N ILE A 438 -14.14 13.49 19.06
CA ILE A 438 -14.44 14.72 18.30
C ILE A 438 -15.00 14.38 16.91
N ILE A 439 -14.44 13.38 16.21
CA ILE A 439 -14.96 12.90 14.92
C ILE A 439 -16.41 12.42 15.06
N ILE A 440 -16.66 11.52 16.00
CA ILE A 440 -17.95 10.86 16.21
C ILE A 440 -19.01 11.87 16.65
N GLN A 441 -18.72 12.71 17.64
CA GLN A 441 -19.65 13.72 18.14
C GLN A 441 -19.99 14.78 17.09
N SER A 442 -19.01 15.19 16.26
CA SER A 442 -19.27 16.10 15.13
C SER A 442 -20.08 15.43 14.01
N ALA A 443 -19.83 14.15 13.74
CA ALA A 443 -20.55 13.36 12.73
C ALA A 443 -22.01 13.07 13.12
N LEU A 444 -22.28 12.93 14.42
CA LEU A 444 -23.61 12.68 15.00
C LEU A 444 -24.42 13.94 15.30
N ASP A 445 -23.88 15.14 15.04
CA ASP A 445 -24.47 16.43 15.42
C ASP A 445 -24.80 16.50 16.93
N ARG A 446 -23.89 15.98 17.76
CA ARG A 446 -23.97 16.10 19.23
C ARG A 446 -23.79 17.56 19.64
N PRO A 447 -24.34 18.00 20.79
CA PRO A 447 -24.19 19.37 21.26
C PRO A 447 -22.73 19.84 21.25
N ALA A 448 -22.48 21.02 20.68
CA ALA A 448 -21.12 21.53 20.49
C ALA A 448 -20.31 21.57 21.79
N GLU A 449 -20.96 21.84 22.92
CA GLU A 449 -20.36 21.84 24.27
C GLU A 449 -19.71 20.51 24.64
N GLU A 450 -20.27 19.37 24.22
CA GLU A 450 -19.71 18.04 24.50
C GLU A 450 -18.43 17.80 23.69
N ARG A 451 -18.49 18.09 22.37
CA ARG A 451 -17.34 18.00 21.46
C ARG A 451 -16.23 18.96 21.89
N ASP A 452 -16.57 20.20 22.20
CA ASP A 452 -15.63 21.24 22.58
C ASP A 452 -14.97 20.88 23.93
N LYS A 453 -15.69 20.22 24.83
CA LYS A 453 -15.09 19.61 26.03
C LYS A 453 -14.09 18.50 25.69
N MET A 454 -14.40 17.58 24.77
CA MET A 454 -13.45 16.54 24.35
C MET A 454 -12.20 17.15 23.71
N PHE A 455 -12.36 18.18 22.87
CA PHE A 455 -11.23 18.95 22.32
C PHE A 455 -10.40 19.61 23.41
N LEU A 456 -11.01 20.36 24.34
CA LEU A 456 -10.28 21.10 25.38
C LEU A 456 -9.57 20.16 26.36
N ASP A 457 -10.21 19.06 26.77
CA ASP A 457 -9.60 18.06 27.66
C ASP A 457 -8.40 17.38 26.96
N GLY A 458 -8.57 16.98 25.70
CA GLY A 458 -7.53 16.31 24.91
C GLY A 458 -6.34 17.22 24.56
N ALA A 459 -6.60 18.42 24.03
CA ALA A 459 -5.58 19.35 23.57
C ALA A 459 -4.77 19.98 24.72
N ARG A 460 -5.36 20.16 25.91
CA ARG A 460 -4.61 20.59 27.10
C ARG A 460 -3.68 19.49 27.63
N LYS A 461 -4.13 18.23 27.57
CA LYS A 461 -3.39 17.06 28.08
C LYS A 461 -2.28 16.62 27.13
N TYR A 462 -2.51 16.65 25.82
CA TYR A 462 -1.59 16.18 24.78
C TYR A 462 -1.29 17.30 23.78
N LYS A 463 -0.58 18.33 24.26
CA LYS A 463 -0.31 19.57 23.51
C LYS A 463 0.21 19.35 22.08
N THR A 464 1.08 18.35 21.88
CA THR A 464 1.74 18.02 20.60
C THR A 464 0.98 17.00 19.75
N TYR A 465 -0.18 16.48 20.18
CA TYR A 465 -0.98 15.56 19.36
C TYR A 465 -1.84 16.33 18.34
N TYR A 466 -1.20 16.70 17.23
CA TYR A 466 -1.80 17.54 16.19
C TYR A 466 -3.13 17.05 15.59
N PRO A 467 -3.42 15.72 15.44
CA PRO A 467 -4.69 15.26 14.88
C PRO A 467 -5.92 15.83 15.60
N THR A 468 -5.91 15.95 16.94
CA THR A 468 -6.99 16.57 17.72
C THR A 468 -7.31 18.00 17.25
N TYR A 469 -6.29 18.78 16.89
CA TYR A 469 -6.46 20.15 16.41
C TYR A 469 -6.88 20.20 14.93
N PHE A 470 -6.33 19.33 14.08
CA PHE A 470 -6.71 19.25 12.66
C PHE A 470 -8.17 18.80 12.49
N THR A 471 -8.59 17.80 13.26
CA THR A 471 -9.98 17.32 13.33
C THR A 471 -10.92 18.44 13.79
N MET A 472 -10.59 19.13 14.88
CA MET A 472 -11.41 20.25 15.36
C MET A 472 -11.49 21.39 14.33
N LEU A 473 -10.37 21.74 13.68
CA LEU A 473 -10.33 22.73 12.61
C LEU A 473 -11.25 22.34 11.44
N ARG A 474 -11.18 21.08 11.01
CA ARG A 474 -12.01 20.53 9.92
C ARG A 474 -13.50 20.73 10.22
N PHE A 475 -13.97 20.31 11.39
CA PHE A 475 -15.39 20.43 11.76
C PHE A 475 -15.83 21.87 12.10
N LEU A 476 -14.90 22.79 12.38
CA LEU A 476 -15.18 24.23 12.50
C LEU A 476 -15.10 25.00 11.16
N SER A 477 -14.72 24.36 10.06
CA SER A 477 -14.66 24.99 8.73
C SER A 477 -16.07 25.19 8.13
N PRO A 478 -16.25 26.13 7.18
CA PRO A 478 -17.54 26.36 6.53
C PRO A 478 -18.15 25.13 5.84
N LYS A 479 -17.29 24.19 5.40
CA LYS A 479 -17.67 22.91 4.77
C LYS A 479 -18.49 22.00 5.71
N TRP A 480 -18.37 22.22 7.03
CA TRP A 480 -19.07 21.49 8.09
C TRP A 480 -19.97 22.42 8.92
N GLY A 481 -20.41 23.55 8.35
CA GLY A 481 -21.36 24.48 9.00
C GLY A 481 -20.71 25.52 9.93
N GLY A 482 -19.39 25.51 10.09
CA GLY A 482 -18.66 26.51 10.87
C GLY A 482 -18.29 27.78 10.10
N SER A 483 -17.23 28.47 10.51
CA SER A 483 -16.76 29.71 9.87
C SER A 483 -15.25 29.89 10.00
N TRP A 484 -14.64 30.63 9.07
CA TRP A 484 -13.21 30.96 9.17
C TRP A 484 -12.87 31.82 10.39
N GLY A 485 -13.81 32.61 10.92
CA GLY A 485 -13.63 33.32 12.19
C GLY A 485 -13.60 32.36 13.39
N THR A 486 -14.42 31.30 13.37
CA THR A 486 -14.40 30.23 14.39
C THR A 486 -13.09 29.43 14.31
N VAL A 487 -12.62 29.13 13.09
CA VAL A 487 -11.29 28.54 12.87
C VAL A 487 -10.17 29.45 13.39
N ASP A 488 -10.21 30.75 13.13
CA ASP A 488 -9.18 31.67 13.61
C ASP A 488 -9.12 31.76 15.14
N ASN A 489 -10.29 31.71 15.81
CA ASN A 489 -10.36 31.60 17.27
C ASN A 489 -9.74 30.29 17.78
N LEU A 490 -9.99 29.15 17.12
CA LEU A 490 -9.32 27.88 17.40
C LEU A 490 -7.79 28.01 17.21
N VAL A 491 -7.32 28.62 16.11
CA VAL A 491 -5.88 28.77 15.84
C VAL A 491 -5.22 29.64 16.91
N LYS A 492 -5.83 30.77 17.28
CA LYS A 492 -5.33 31.64 18.38
C LYS A 492 -5.20 30.86 19.68
N TRP A 493 -6.27 30.18 20.11
CA TRP A 493 -6.25 29.37 21.32
C TRP A 493 -5.18 28.26 21.27
N SER A 494 -5.02 27.61 20.11
CA SER A 494 -4.05 26.53 19.92
C SER A 494 -2.60 27.02 20.00
N VAL A 495 -2.30 28.20 19.46
CA VAL A 495 -0.99 28.87 19.58
C VAL A 495 -0.67 29.18 21.04
N ASP A 496 -1.66 29.66 21.81
CA ASP A 496 -1.48 29.97 23.23
C ASP A 496 -1.32 28.70 24.08
N ASN A 497 -2.15 27.67 23.86
CA ASN A 497 -2.07 26.37 24.55
C ASN A 497 -0.72 25.66 24.32
N THR A 498 -0.15 25.82 23.12
CA THR A 498 1.13 25.23 22.71
C THR A 498 2.31 26.19 22.74
N LYS A 499 2.18 27.35 23.40
CA LYS A 499 3.23 28.40 23.44
C LYS A 499 4.61 27.91 23.88
N GLU A 500 4.65 26.90 24.75
CA GLU A 500 5.87 26.29 25.30
C GLU A 500 6.51 25.24 24.37
N THR A 501 5.74 24.68 23.42
CA THR A 501 6.19 23.64 22.48
C THR A 501 6.30 24.20 21.06
N ASP A 502 5.16 24.52 20.45
CA ASP A 502 5.00 24.86 19.03
C ASP A 502 4.82 26.36 18.79
N GLY A 503 4.06 27.05 19.63
CA GLY A 503 3.76 28.48 19.47
C GLY A 503 3.27 28.82 18.04
N ASN A 504 4.00 29.67 17.33
CA ASN A 504 3.62 30.04 15.96
C ASN A 504 3.75 28.88 14.96
N SER A 505 4.51 27.82 15.23
CA SER A 505 4.51 26.63 14.36
C SER A 505 3.16 25.92 14.35
N MET A 506 2.38 26.02 15.43
CA MET A 506 0.98 25.58 15.42
C MET A 506 0.14 26.42 14.47
N TYR A 507 0.35 27.75 14.41
CA TYR A 507 -0.30 28.64 13.43
C TYR A 507 0.01 28.20 12.00
N ALA A 508 1.28 27.91 11.69
CA ALA A 508 1.69 27.43 10.37
C ALA A 508 1.10 26.05 10.04
N ARG A 509 1.17 25.07 10.95
CA ARG A 509 0.60 23.73 10.75
C ARG A 509 -0.91 23.77 10.52
N LEU A 510 -1.66 24.55 11.30
CA LEU A 510 -3.12 24.64 11.18
C LEU A 510 -3.58 25.30 9.88
N TYR A 511 -2.98 26.43 9.49
CA TYR A 511 -3.32 27.07 8.21
C TYR A 511 -2.75 26.34 6.99
N TRP A 512 -1.65 25.59 7.13
CA TRP A 512 -1.21 24.63 6.10
C TRP A 512 -2.23 23.50 5.94
N TYR A 513 -2.68 22.85 7.01
CA TYR A 513 -3.73 21.83 6.93
C TYR A 513 -5.01 22.40 6.27
N ALA A 514 -5.48 23.57 6.71
CA ALA A 514 -6.62 24.27 6.12
C ALA A 514 -6.47 24.56 4.62
N SER A 515 -5.23 24.77 4.14
CA SER A 515 -4.97 25.04 2.71
C SER A 515 -5.40 23.90 1.77
N GLY A 516 -5.54 22.67 2.27
CA GLY A 516 -5.98 21.51 1.48
C GLY A 516 -7.42 21.60 0.96
N ASP A 517 -8.29 22.39 1.61
CA ASP A 517 -9.67 22.65 1.14
C ASP A 517 -9.74 23.79 0.09
N PHE A 518 -8.61 24.40 -0.30
CA PHE A 518 -8.57 25.56 -1.21
C PHE A 518 -7.83 25.31 -2.53
N PRO A 519 -8.32 25.89 -3.64
CA PRO A 519 -7.48 26.19 -4.80
C PRO A 519 -6.28 27.07 -4.40
N ALA A 520 -5.15 26.89 -5.11
CA ALA A 520 -3.90 27.62 -4.89
C ALA A 520 -4.10 29.14 -4.70
N GLY A 521 -3.42 29.69 -3.68
CA GLY A 521 -3.38 31.13 -3.42
C GLY A 521 -4.66 31.75 -2.84
N ARG A 522 -5.69 30.95 -2.51
CA ARG A 522 -6.92 31.48 -1.88
C ARG A 522 -6.90 31.50 -0.35
N LEU A 523 -6.03 30.73 0.30
CA LEU A 523 -5.88 30.68 1.76
C LEU A 523 -5.83 32.07 2.41
N PHE A 524 -4.91 32.94 1.99
CA PHE A 524 -4.73 34.29 2.54
C PHE A 524 -5.81 35.31 2.11
N LYS A 525 -6.74 34.91 1.25
CA LYS A 525 -7.85 35.75 0.75
C LYS A 525 -9.20 35.37 1.38
N GLU A 526 -9.38 34.09 1.67
CA GLU A 526 -10.65 33.50 2.12
C GLU A 526 -10.62 33.10 3.60
N THR A 527 -9.47 33.22 4.29
CA THR A 527 -9.30 32.95 5.72
C THR A 527 -8.58 34.11 6.43
N HIS A 528 -8.45 34.02 7.76
CA HIS A 528 -7.64 34.94 8.57
C HIS A 528 -6.14 34.57 8.62
N ALA A 529 -5.68 33.65 7.77
CA ALA A 529 -4.26 33.38 7.59
C ALA A 529 -3.53 34.65 7.13
N THR A 530 -2.41 34.98 7.77
CA THR A 530 -1.52 36.08 7.37
C THR A 530 -0.13 35.54 7.07
N TRP A 531 0.46 35.94 5.94
CA TRP A 531 1.78 35.45 5.56
C TRP A 531 2.87 35.77 6.61
N PRO A 532 2.98 36.98 7.19
CA PRO A 532 4.03 37.26 8.18
C PRO A 532 4.00 36.31 9.38
N LYS A 533 2.82 35.96 9.91
CA LYS A 533 2.69 35.03 11.04
C LYS A 533 2.88 33.56 10.61
N MET A 534 2.42 33.19 9.41
CA MET A 534 2.65 31.86 8.86
C MET A 534 4.14 31.61 8.56
N LYS A 535 4.84 32.62 8.04
CA LYS A 535 6.29 32.63 7.82
C LYS A 535 7.06 32.45 9.12
N GLN A 536 6.78 33.24 10.16
CA GLN A 536 7.39 33.03 11.48
C GLN A 536 7.15 31.61 11.99
N GLY A 537 5.92 31.09 11.83
CA GLY A 537 5.60 29.72 12.22
C GLY A 537 6.38 28.65 11.46
N PHE A 538 6.68 28.86 10.18
CA PHE A 538 7.58 28.01 9.39
C PHE A 538 9.05 28.17 9.77
N GLU A 539 9.51 29.38 10.08
CA GLU A 539 10.89 29.64 10.56
C GLU A 539 11.13 28.94 11.91
N ASP A 540 10.18 29.08 12.85
CA ASP A 540 10.14 28.34 14.12
C ASP A 540 10.09 26.81 13.89
N LEU A 541 9.35 26.35 12.86
CA LEU A 541 9.20 24.93 12.54
C LEU A 541 10.53 24.37 12.02
N MET A 542 11.16 25.05 11.05
CA MET A 542 12.48 24.68 10.51
C MET A 542 13.59 24.77 11.57
N ALA A 543 13.50 25.67 12.55
CA ALA A 543 14.45 25.74 13.65
C ALA A 543 14.40 24.50 14.57
N ARG A 544 13.21 23.96 14.84
CA ARG A 544 13.04 22.70 15.60
C ARG A 544 13.28 21.44 14.76
N HIS A 545 12.95 21.51 13.47
CA HIS A 545 12.93 20.39 12.54
C HIS A 545 13.84 20.63 11.32
N PRO A 546 15.15 20.91 11.50
CA PRO A 546 16.03 21.39 10.43
C PRO A 546 16.35 20.34 9.36
N LYS A 547 16.09 19.05 9.64
CA LYS A 547 16.29 17.93 8.71
C LYS A 547 15.13 17.74 7.72
N SER A 548 13.95 18.27 8.03
CA SER A 548 12.74 18.00 7.24
C SER A 548 12.78 18.69 5.87
N LYS A 549 12.98 17.88 4.83
CA LYS A 549 12.87 18.26 3.43
C LYS A 549 11.42 18.60 3.10
N TRP A 550 10.47 17.88 3.70
CA TRP A 550 9.03 18.13 3.58
C TRP A 550 8.64 19.52 4.08
N ASN A 551 9.07 19.93 5.27
CA ASN A 551 8.82 21.26 5.81
C ASN A 551 9.52 22.34 4.98
N LEU A 552 10.76 22.11 4.54
CA LEU A 552 11.51 23.04 3.69
C LEU A 552 10.80 23.30 2.35
N ASN A 553 10.39 22.24 1.65
CA ASN A 553 9.68 22.33 0.38
C ASN A 553 8.34 23.05 0.55
N ASN A 554 7.56 22.73 1.59
CA ASN A 554 6.28 23.38 1.83
C ASN A 554 6.44 24.85 2.24
N PHE A 555 7.46 25.20 3.04
CA PHE A 555 7.75 26.60 3.36
C PHE A 555 8.07 27.41 2.09
N ALA A 556 8.88 26.85 1.19
CA ALA A 556 9.14 27.47 -0.12
C ALA A 556 7.83 27.63 -0.94
N ARG A 557 6.97 26.60 -0.98
CA ARG A 557 5.67 26.69 -1.65
C ARG A 557 4.79 27.81 -1.08
N PHE A 558 4.67 27.93 0.24
CA PHE A 558 3.86 28.99 0.85
C PHE A 558 4.47 30.39 0.64
N ALA A 559 5.79 30.53 0.62
CA ALA A 559 6.44 31.78 0.20
C ALA A 559 6.07 32.17 -1.24
N CYS A 560 6.06 31.19 -2.16
CA CYS A 560 5.62 31.41 -3.53
C CYS A 560 4.14 31.81 -3.64
N LEU A 561 3.26 31.15 -2.88
CA LEU A 561 1.83 31.49 -2.79
C LEU A 561 1.58 32.89 -2.23
N ALA A 562 2.44 33.34 -1.29
CA ALA A 562 2.35 34.64 -0.65
C ALA A 562 3.03 35.80 -1.42
N ASN A 563 3.60 35.54 -2.61
CA ASN A 563 4.44 36.48 -3.37
C ASN A 563 5.75 36.93 -2.64
N ASP A 564 6.25 36.16 -1.67
CA ASP A 564 7.52 36.44 -0.99
C ASP A 564 8.71 35.88 -1.79
N GLN A 565 9.09 36.62 -2.84
CA GLN A 565 10.19 36.25 -3.75
C GLN A 565 11.51 35.98 -3.01
N SER A 566 11.89 36.85 -2.08
CA SER A 566 13.16 36.74 -1.33
C SER A 566 13.23 35.44 -0.53
N THR A 567 12.13 35.08 0.14
CA THR A 567 12.06 33.86 0.94
C THR A 567 11.97 32.62 0.06
N PHE A 568 11.20 32.66 -1.03
CA PHE A 568 11.18 31.57 -2.01
C PHE A 568 12.58 31.29 -2.57
N LEU A 569 13.29 32.30 -3.08
CA LEU A 569 14.62 32.12 -3.67
C LEU A 569 15.64 31.63 -2.63
N LYS A 570 15.60 32.12 -1.39
CA LYS A 570 16.44 31.62 -0.29
C LYS A 570 16.21 30.12 -0.03
N LEU A 571 14.95 29.72 0.18
CA LEU A 571 14.60 28.33 0.49
C LEU A 571 14.83 27.42 -0.70
N ARG A 572 14.62 27.91 -1.93
CA ARG A 572 14.85 27.16 -3.16
C ARG A 572 16.32 26.81 -3.39
N ASN A 573 17.21 27.76 -3.10
CA ASN A 573 18.66 27.51 -3.06
C ASN A 573 19.01 26.47 -1.99
N GLN A 574 18.42 26.58 -0.79
CA GLN A 574 18.63 25.61 0.30
C GLN A 574 18.13 24.20 -0.04
N MET A 575 17.04 24.06 -0.82
CA MET A 575 16.54 22.77 -1.28
C MET A 575 17.53 22.06 -2.21
N GLY A 576 18.22 22.78 -3.11
CA GLY A 576 19.14 22.18 -4.07
C GLY A 576 18.49 21.06 -4.89
N LYS A 577 18.91 19.80 -4.64
CA LYS A 577 18.38 18.56 -5.24
C LYS A 577 17.28 17.87 -4.40
N ASP A 578 17.08 18.29 -3.16
CA ASP A 578 16.11 17.72 -2.22
C ASP A 578 14.69 18.25 -2.47
N VAL A 579 14.22 18.12 -3.71
CA VAL A 579 12.86 18.45 -4.13
C VAL A 579 11.94 17.27 -3.80
N ILE A 580 10.87 17.52 -3.06
CA ILE A 580 9.84 16.51 -2.74
C ILE A 580 8.62 16.79 -3.61
N GLU A 581 8.41 16.01 -4.68
CA GLU A 581 7.35 16.25 -5.68
C GLU A 581 5.95 16.40 -5.06
N ALA A 582 5.63 15.56 -4.05
CA ALA A 582 4.36 15.61 -3.32
C ALA A 582 4.09 16.94 -2.59
N ALA A 583 5.10 17.79 -2.40
CA ALA A 583 4.95 19.12 -1.82
C ALA A 583 4.51 20.18 -2.85
N TRP A 584 4.57 19.89 -4.15
CA TRP A 584 4.37 20.84 -5.27
C TRP A 584 3.22 20.41 -6.20
N PRO A 585 1.95 20.58 -5.79
CA PRO A 585 0.80 20.19 -6.61
C PRO A 585 0.74 20.98 -7.93
N PRO A 586 0.11 20.47 -9.01
CA PRO A 586 0.15 21.09 -10.33
C PRO A 586 -0.29 22.57 -10.41
N ASN A 587 -1.17 23.01 -9.51
CA ASN A 587 -1.63 24.40 -9.42
C ASN A 587 -0.66 25.33 -8.65
N THR A 588 0.43 24.80 -8.12
CA THR A 588 1.57 25.52 -7.52
C THR A 588 2.82 24.63 -7.65
N SER A 589 3.15 24.24 -8.89
CA SER A 589 4.34 23.45 -9.17
C SER A 589 5.61 24.26 -8.91
N LEU A 590 6.73 23.56 -8.74
CA LEU A 590 8.03 24.21 -8.55
C LEU A 590 8.38 25.10 -9.75
N ASP A 591 8.27 24.58 -10.97
CA ASP A 591 8.56 25.29 -12.23
C ASP A 591 7.76 26.60 -12.37
N LEU A 592 6.49 26.61 -11.95
CA LEU A 592 5.66 27.82 -11.96
C LEU A 592 6.21 28.87 -11.00
N CYS A 593 6.68 28.48 -9.82
CA CYS A 593 7.31 29.38 -8.86
C CYS A 593 8.71 29.84 -9.31
N GLU A 594 9.53 28.95 -9.87
CA GLU A 594 10.84 29.28 -10.44
C GLU A 594 10.70 30.29 -11.59
N THR A 595 9.81 30.03 -12.54
CA THR A 595 9.51 30.93 -13.67
C THR A 595 9.01 32.29 -13.18
N LYS A 596 8.09 32.29 -12.21
CA LYS A 596 7.47 33.51 -11.64
C LYS A 596 8.48 34.43 -10.95
N PHE A 597 9.54 33.88 -10.36
CA PHE A 597 10.52 34.63 -9.56
C PHE A 597 11.90 34.74 -10.21
N GLY A 598 12.09 34.20 -11.42
CA GLY A 598 13.35 34.26 -12.16
C GLY A 598 14.46 33.41 -11.55
N TYR A 599 14.13 32.20 -11.06
CA TYR A 599 15.15 31.26 -10.60
C TYR A 599 15.86 30.62 -11.81
N SER A 600 17.18 30.70 -11.82
CA SER A 600 18.07 30.03 -12.78
C SER A 600 19.18 29.33 -11.98
N GLN A 601 19.47 28.07 -12.30
CA GLN A 601 20.56 27.30 -11.69
C GLN A 601 21.93 27.66 -12.28
#